data_AF-A0A0B0MVL5-F1
#
_entry.id   AF-A0A0B0MVL5-F1
#
_cell.length_a   1.000
_cell.length_b   1.000
_cell.length_c   1.000
_cell.angle_alpha   90.00
_cell.angle_beta   90.00
_cell.angle_gamma   90.00
#
_symmetry.space_group_name_H-M   'P 1'
#
loop_
_entity.id
_entity.type
_entity.pdbx_description
1 polymer ?
#
loop_
_entity_poly.entity_id
_entity_poly.type
_entity_poly.pdbx_seq_one_letter_code
_entity_poly.pdbx_strand_id
1 'polypeptide(L)'
;MASMASLSASYPKYTSNFPTRYTHLLYDLCLVPRNLPLMKNGSFSDLTIVRSSNQTESMIDSTDKLSDIPLLSCLEAIEKLKHNRENNKGNQQYLAMYSSIFGGIVTDEAAMVIPMDDHMVHRGHGVFDTATIANRHLYELDQHVDRIVKSATMAKIILPFDRETLRRILIQTVSVSKCINGSLRYWISAGPGDFQLSPSGCHQPALYAIVIEDKSLFDSKGIKVVTSSIPMKPPQFATMKSVNYLPNALSKMEAEEKGAYAAIWLDDDGFVAEGPSMNVAFITKEKEMLMPKFDKILTGCTAKRVLTLAEGLVREGKLRGIRVDNMSVDEGKSADEMMLIGSGVLVRPVIQWDEQVIGDGKEGPITQTLLNFILEDMKSGPSSVRVPVPC
;
A
#
# COMPACT_ATOMS: atom_id res chain seq x y z
N MET A 1 -20.80 2.85 46.61
CA MET A 1 -20.12 3.72 47.59
C MET A 1 -18.92 2.93 48.09
N ALA A 2 -17.72 3.22 47.57
CA ALA A 2 -16.68 4.05 48.22
C ALA A 2 -15.86 3.20 49.22
N SER A 3 -14.53 3.24 49.29
CA SER A 3 -13.55 4.20 48.79
C SER A 3 -12.14 3.60 48.87
N MET A 4 -11.30 4.03 47.91
CA MET A 4 -9.85 4.23 47.89
C MET A 4 -8.94 3.67 48.99
N ALA A 5 -7.88 3.00 48.54
CA ALA A 5 -6.54 3.14 49.12
C ALA A 5 -5.54 3.48 48.00
N SER A 6 -4.95 4.66 48.11
CA SER A 6 -3.93 5.22 47.22
C SER A 6 -2.55 4.66 47.57
N LEU A 7 -1.80 4.17 46.57
CA LEU A 7 -0.36 3.98 46.66
C LEU A 7 0.30 4.65 45.45
N SER A 8 0.98 5.75 45.74
CA SER A 8 1.81 6.54 44.84
C SER A 8 3.10 5.79 44.52
N ALA A 9 3.38 5.58 43.23
CA ALA A 9 4.70 5.19 42.75
C ALA A 9 5.24 6.30 41.84
N SER A 10 6.41 6.81 42.25
CA SER A 10 7.17 7.92 41.69
C SER A 10 7.83 7.57 40.35
N TYR A 11 7.61 8.41 39.34
CA TYR A 11 8.36 8.40 38.07
C TYR A 11 9.64 9.25 38.19
N PRO A 12 10.80 8.79 37.69
CA PRO A 12 12.01 9.59 37.68
C PRO A 12 11.94 10.69 36.61
N LYS A 13 12.19 11.93 37.04
CA LYS A 13 12.36 13.13 36.20
C LYS A 13 13.68 13.03 35.45
N TYR A 14 13.64 13.00 34.11
CA TYR A 14 14.82 13.25 33.28
C TYR A 14 15.07 14.76 33.20
N THR A 15 16.12 15.21 33.87
CA THR A 15 16.65 16.57 33.78
C THR A 15 17.53 16.71 32.55
N SER A 16 17.16 17.63 31.66
CA SER A 16 17.95 18.07 30.50
C SER A 16 19.15 18.92 30.96
N ASN A 17 20.37 18.41 30.80
CA ASN A 17 21.59 19.22 30.90
C ASN A 17 22.14 19.49 29.50
N PHE A 18 21.99 20.73 29.05
CA PHE A 18 22.76 21.29 27.94
C PHE A 18 24.15 21.69 28.41
N PRO A 19 25.18 21.50 27.56
CA PRO A 19 26.32 22.39 27.55
C PRO A 19 26.36 23.20 26.24
N THR A 20 26.36 24.50 26.41
CA THR A 20 26.59 25.54 25.40
C THR A 20 28.10 25.67 25.12
N ARG A 21 28.43 26.09 23.88
CA ARG A 21 29.72 26.61 23.35
C ARG A 21 30.64 25.57 22.69
N TYR A 22 30.85 25.70 21.38
CA TYR A 22 32.02 26.38 20.80
C TYR A 22 31.72 26.78 19.35
N THR A 23 31.88 28.07 19.06
CA THR A 23 31.96 28.66 17.71
C THR A 23 33.41 28.79 17.27
N HIS A 24 33.61 28.90 15.95
CA HIS A 24 34.83 29.22 15.18
C HIS A 24 35.67 28.02 14.69
N LEU A 25 35.65 27.76 13.38
CA LEU A 25 36.69 28.24 12.45
C LEU A 25 36.30 27.94 10.99
N LEU A 26 36.38 28.98 10.15
CA LEU A 26 36.35 28.94 8.69
C LEU A 26 37.80 28.95 8.16
N TYR A 27 37.92 28.51 6.91
CA TYR A 27 38.97 28.74 5.90
C TYR A 27 40.04 27.65 5.62
N ASP A 28 40.04 27.25 4.34
CA ASP A 28 41.18 27.06 3.42
C ASP A 28 42.08 25.81 3.52
N LEU A 29 42.03 24.93 2.49
CA LEU A 29 42.85 25.04 1.27
C LEU A 29 42.77 23.78 0.38
N CYS A 30 42.70 24.01 -0.93
CA CYS A 30 42.99 23.08 -2.01
C CYS A 30 44.32 22.33 -1.82
N LEU A 31 44.46 21.14 -2.42
CA LEU A 31 45.65 20.75 -3.21
C LEU A 31 45.41 19.44 -3.98
N VAL A 32 45.45 19.53 -5.30
CA VAL A 32 45.57 18.43 -6.27
C VAL A 32 47.06 18.21 -6.54
N PRO A 33 47.51 16.97 -6.83
CA PRO A 33 48.67 16.78 -7.68
C PRO A 33 48.39 15.90 -8.92
N ARG A 34 48.94 16.34 -10.07
CA ARG A 34 49.11 15.61 -11.34
C ARG A 34 50.58 15.15 -11.50
N ASN A 35 50.77 14.18 -12.41
CA ASN A 35 51.99 13.70 -13.12
C ASN A 35 52.49 12.32 -12.63
N LEU A 36 52.91 11.32 -13.44
CA LEU A 36 53.25 11.04 -14.87
C LEU A 36 53.46 9.46 -14.96
N PRO A 37 53.96 8.76 -16.03
CA PRO A 37 53.81 8.80 -17.51
C PRO A 37 53.54 7.41 -18.19
N LEU A 38 53.33 7.42 -19.52
CA LEU A 38 53.20 6.27 -20.46
C LEU A 38 54.53 5.55 -20.83
N MET A 39 54.45 4.25 -21.18
CA MET A 39 55.36 3.59 -22.15
C MET A 39 54.72 2.42 -22.96
N LYS A 40 54.89 2.54 -24.30
CA LYS A 40 55.27 1.55 -25.35
C LYS A 40 54.45 0.28 -25.70
N ASN A 41 53.98 0.28 -26.96
CA ASN A 41 54.07 -0.68 -28.08
C ASN A 41 54.01 -2.21 -27.88
N GLY A 42 53.17 -2.86 -28.70
CA GLY A 42 53.29 -4.27 -29.10
C GLY A 42 52.34 -4.65 -30.25
N SER A 43 52.90 -5.09 -31.37
CA SER A 43 52.27 -5.49 -32.65
C SER A 43 51.88 -6.98 -32.67
N PHE A 44 50.88 -7.37 -33.49
CA PHE A 44 50.69 -8.64 -34.24
C PHE A 44 49.30 -8.54 -34.92
N SER A 45 48.93 -9.01 -36.11
CA SER A 45 49.54 -9.52 -37.35
C SER A 45 48.36 -9.85 -38.30
N ASP A 46 48.54 -9.68 -39.61
CA ASP A 46 47.57 -9.93 -40.67
C ASP A 46 47.05 -11.39 -40.75
N LEU A 47 45.79 -11.57 -41.21
CA LEU A 47 45.44 -12.26 -42.47
C LEU A 47 43.93 -12.57 -42.62
N THR A 48 43.34 -11.87 -43.60
CA THR A 48 42.36 -12.31 -44.63
C THR A 48 41.09 -13.09 -44.24
N ILE A 49 39.93 -12.43 -44.36
CA ILE A 49 38.65 -13.10 -44.63
C ILE A 49 37.99 -12.49 -45.87
N VAL A 50 37.59 -13.42 -46.73
CA VAL A 50 36.98 -13.33 -48.05
C VAL A 50 35.69 -12.51 -48.05
N ARG A 51 35.54 -11.61 -49.03
CA ARG A 51 34.25 -10.97 -49.36
C ARG A 51 33.36 -11.97 -50.09
N SER A 52 32.20 -12.28 -49.52
CA SER A 52 31.02 -12.64 -50.31
C SER A 52 29.81 -11.84 -49.83
N SER A 53 29.20 -11.15 -50.78
CA SER A 53 27.96 -10.40 -50.73
C SER A 53 26.75 -11.26 -50.34
N ASN A 54 25.91 -10.76 -49.44
CA ASN A 54 24.54 -10.33 -49.74
C ASN A 54 23.78 -10.02 -48.44
N GLN A 55 23.13 -8.86 -48.44
CA GLN A 55 21.95 -8.45 -47.65
C GLN A 55 21.91 -8.88 -46.17
N THR A 56 21.94 -7.91 -45.25
CA THR A 56 20.85 -7.51 -44.31
C THR A 56 21.47 -6.54 -43.28
N GLU A 57 20.63 -5.70 -42.67
CA GLU A 57 20.89 -4.85 -41.49
C GLU A 57 21.60 -3.51 -41.74
N SER A 58 20.80 -2.46 -41.97
CA SER A 58 21.14 -1.16 -41.43
C SER A 58 20.96 -1.22 -39.90
N MET A 59 21.98 -1.72 -39.21
CA MET A 59 22.21 -1.37 -37.81
C MET A 59 22.23 0.16 -37.75
N ILE A 60 21.26 0.73 -37.04
CA ILE A 60 21.31 2.13 -36.65
C ILE A 60 22.55 2.26 -35.79
N ASP A 61 23.57 2.88 -36.39
CA ASP A 61 24.72 3.46 -35.72
C ASP A 61 24.19 4.45 -34.69
N SER A 62 23.93 3.94 -33.48
CA SER A 62 23.57 4.70 -32.30
C SER A 62 24.75 4.68 -31.34
N THR A 63 25.94 4.95 -31.88
CA THR A 63 26.97 5.67 -31.13
C THR A 63 26.60 7.16 -31.06
N ASP A 64 25.33 7.45 -30.73
CA ASP A 64 24.88 8.78 -30.41
C ASP A 64 25.44 9.07 -29.02
N LYS A 65 26.35 10.05 -28.97
CA LYS A 65 27.07 10.48 -27.79
C LYS A 65 26.11 10.56 -26.61
N LEU A 66 26.38 9.83 -25.53
CA LEU A 66 25.89 10.24 -24.22
C LEU A 66 26.42 11.67 -24.02
N SER A 67 25.56 12.64 -24.29
CA SER A 67 25.81 14.03 -23.97
C SER A 67 26.00 14.16 -22.45
N ASP A 68 26.75 15.16 -22.03
CA ASP A 68 26.93 15.45 -20.61
C ASP A 68 25.56 15.58 -19.92
N ILE A 69 25.37 14.86 -18.81
CA ILE A 69 24.11 14.91 -18.04
C ILE A 69 23.98 16.32 -17.45
N PRO A 70 22.88 17.06 -17.73
CA PRO A 70 22.77 18.45 -17.32
C PRO A 70 22.61 18.58 -15.80
N LEU A 71 23.34 19.53 -15.20
CA LEU A 71 23.11 19.97 -13.81
C LEU A 71 21.91 20.94 -13.79
N LEU A 72 20.89 20.62 -12.99
CA LEU A 72 19.67 21.43 -12.89
C LEU A 72 19.63 22.18 -11.57
N SER A 73 19.17 23.43 -11.61
CA SER A 73 18.70 24.16 -10.44
C SER A 73 17.39 23.56 -9.91
N CYS A 74 17.02 23.94 -8.67
CA CYS A 74 15.76 23.50 -8.06
C CYS A 74 14.53 23.95 -8.88
N LEU A 75 14.56 25.16 -9.42
CA LEU A 75 13.45 25.69 -10.23
C LEU A 75 13.32 24.92 -11.55
N GLU A 76 14.42 24.69 -12.25
CA GLU A 76 14.42 23.89 -13.49
C GLU A 76 13.94 22.46 -13.25
N ALA A 77 14.29 21.85 -12.12
CA ALA A 77 13.80 20.53 -11.75
C ALA A 77 12.27 20.52 -11.53
N ILE A 78 11.72 21.50 -10.81
CA ILE A 78 10.27 21.64 -10.60
C ILE A 78 9.53 21.89 -11.92
N GLU A 79 10.06 22.75 -12.78
CA GLU A 79 9.48 23.00 -14.11
C GLU A 79 9.47 21.72 -14.96
N LYS A 80 10.54 20.93 -14.93
CA LYS A 80 10.58 19.63 -15.62
C LYS A 80 9.60 18.63 -15.04
N LEU A 81 9.41 18.59 -13.72
CA LEU A 81 8.39 17.74 -13.09
C LEU A 81 6.98 18.13 -13.54
N LYS A 82 6.68 19.43 -13.62
CA LYS A 82 5.41 19.95 -14.15
C LYS A 82 5.19 19.54 -15.59
N HIS A 83 6.17 19.79 -16.45
CA HIS A 83 6.08 19.43 -17.87
C HIS A 83 5.92 17.91 -18.06
N ASN A 84 6.61 17.09 -17.26
CA ASN A 84 6.48 15.64 -17.32
C ASN A 84 5.05 15.18 -16.97
N ARG A 85 4.43 15.77 -15.94
CA ARG A 85 3.03 15.48 -15.53
C ARG A 85 2.02 15.89 -16.58
N GLU A 86 2.22 17.04 -17.22
CA GLU A 86 1.34 17.52 -18.29
C GLU A 86 1.34 16.57 -19.51
N ASN A 87 2.50 16.01 -19.83
CA ASN A 87 2.68 15.13 -20.98
C ASN A 87 2.33 13.65 -20.70
N ASN A 88 2.38 13.21 -19.44
CA ASN A 88 2.15 11.81 -19.05
C ASN A 88 0.91 11.68 -18.16
N LYS A 89 -0.26 12.03 -18.69
CA LYS A 89 -1.52 11.88 -17.96
C LYS A 89 -1.94 10.41 -17.93
N GLY A 90 -1.88 9.81 -16.74
CA GLY A 90 -2.47 8.49 -16.50
C GLY A 90 -4.00 8.56 -16.44
N ASN A 91 -4.64 7.39 -16.48
CA ASN A 91 -6.10 7.28 -16.35
C ASN A 91 -6.60 7.68 -14.94
N GLN A 92 -5.75 7.57 -13.94
CA GLN A 92 -6.06 7.86 -12.55
C GLN A 92 -5.73 9.32 -12.22
N GLN A 93 -6.64 9.99 -11.51
CA GLN A 93 -6.50 11.41 -11.15
C GLN A 93 -6.10 11.56 -9.68
N TYR A 94 -5.09 12.39 -9.40
CA TYR A 94 -4.63 12.69 -8.04
C TYR A 94 -5.06 14.11 -7.66
N LEU A 95 -5.94 14.24 -6.68
CA LEU A 95 -6.65 15.50 -6.44
C LEU A 95 -5.99 16.39 -5.38
N ALA A 96 -5.36 15.79 -4.37
CA ALA A 96 -4.63 16.51 -3.33
C ALA A 96 -3.62 15.59 -2.64
N MET A 97 -2.53 16.16 -2.15
CA MET A 97 -1.58 15.47 -1.27
C MET A 97 -1.22 16.34 -0.06
N TYR A 98 -1.30 15.75 1.13
CA TYR A 98 -0.65 16.29 2.34
C TYR A 98 0.76 15.71 2.49
N SER A 99 1.70 16.53 2.96
CA SER A 99 3.03 16.12 3.39
C SER A 99 3.45 16.85 4.64
N SER A 100 3.88 16.11 5.68
CA SER A 100 4.47 16.73 6.87
C SER A 100 5.86 17.32 6.62
N ILE A 101 6.52 16.99 5.50
CA ILE A 101 7.86 17.52 5.16
C ILE A 101 7.81 19.01 4.87
N PHE A 102 6.83 19.44 4.07
CA PHE A 102 6.57 20.86 3.82
C PHE A 102 5.40 21.41 4.65
N GLY A 103 4.74 20.57 5.44
CA GLY A 103 3.74 20.97 6.44
C GLY A 103 2.38 21.40 5.88
N GLY A 104 2.00 20.96 4.68
CA GLY A 104 0.81 21.48 3.98
C GLY A 104 0.14 20.51 3.02
N ILE A 105 -0.90 21.00 2.34
CA ILE A 105 -1.64 20.29 1.28
C ILE A 105 -1.34 20.96 -0.06
N VAL A 106 -1.04 20.18 -1.09
CA VAL A 106 -0.88 20.63 -2.47
C VAL A 106 -1.91 19.96 -3.37
N THR A 107 -2.36 20.66 -4.41
CA THR A 107 -3.24 20.13 -5.47
C THR A 107 -2.52 20.04 -6.82
N ASP A 108 -1.31 20.57 -6.93
CA ASP A 108 -0.45 20.43 -8.10
C ASP A 108 0.25 19.05 -8.05
N GLU A 109 -0.08 18.16 -8.98
CA GLU A 109 0.47 16.80 -9.05
C GLU A 109 2.00 16.76 -9.17
N ALA A 110 2.63 17.82 -9.69
CA ALA A 110 4.07 17.90 -9.79
C ALA A 110 4.75 18.07 -8.42
N ALA A 111 4.03 18.62 -7.44
CA ALA A 111 4.50 18.77 -6.06
C ALA A 111 4.18 17.54 -5.18
N MET A 112 3.48 16.54 -5.73
CA MET A 112 3.15 15.30 -5.02
C MET A 112 4.35 14.33 -5.03
N VAL A 113 5.40 14.70 -4.29
CA VAL A 113 6.69 14.00 -4.25
C VAL A 113 7.07 13.59 -2.82
N ILE A 114 7.93 12.58 -2.72
CA ILE A 114 8.50 12.09 -1.46
C ILE A 114 10.02 12.28 -1.54
N PRO A 115 10.70 12.72 -0.46
CA PRO A 115 12.15 12.82 -0.42
C PRO A 115 12.82 11.47 -0.67
N MET A 116 13.88 11.45 -1.49
CA MET A 116 14.60 10.22 -1.84
C MET A 116 15.31 9.57 -0.62
N ASP A 117 15.69 10.40 0.34
CA ASP A 117 16.34 10.02 1.60
C ASP A 117 15.34 9.61 2.70
N ASP A 118 14.04 9.55 2.38
CA ASP A 118 13.04 8.97 3.28
C ASP A 118 13.19 7.45 3.35
N HIS A 119 13.36 6.90 4.56
CA HIS A 119 13.59 5.47 4.80
C HIS A 119 12.48 4.56 4.24
N MET A 120 11.26 5.06 4.06
CA MET A 120 10.20 4.30 3.39
C MET A 120 10.57 3.98 1.93
N VAL A 121 11.27 4.89 1.25
CA VAL A 121 11.63 4.76 -0.18
C VAL A 121 12.74 3.73 -0.39
N HIS A 122 13.82 3.80 0.40
CA HIS A 122 15.02 2.99 0.16
C HIS A 122 15.23 1.84 1.16
N ARG A 123 14.39 1.73 2.22
CA ARG A 123 14.40 0.61 3.17
C ARG A 123 13.04 -0.07 3.34
N GLY A 124 11.95 0.51 2.84
CA GLY A 124 10.61 0.01 3.11
C GLY A 124 10.18 0.20 4.58
N HIS A 125 10.83 1.09 5.34
CA HIS A 125 10.49 1.37 6.74
C HIS A 125 9.32 2.36 6.84
N GLY A 126 8.16 1.91 6.37
CA GLY A 126 6.92 2.67 6.41
C GLY A 126 5.69 1.79 6.46
N VAL A 127 4.59 2.36 6.91
CA VAL A 127 3.26 1.74 6.95
C VAL A 127 2.26 2.60 6.20
N PHE A 128 1.16 2.00 5.75
CA PHE A 128 0.13 2.73 5.03
C PHE A 128 -1.26 2.18 5.30
N ASP A 129 -2.27 2.99 5.00
CA ASP A 129 -3.66 2.54 4.97
C ASP A 129 -4.44 3.28 3.87
N THR A 130 -5.64 2.78 3.58
CA THR A 130 -6.53 3.31 2.55
C THR A 130 -7.96 3.30 3.07
N ALA A 131 -8.60 4.47 3.12
CA ALA A 131 -10.03 4.61 3.39
C ALA A 131 -10.79 4.97 2.11
N THR A 132 -11.98 4.42 1.93
CA THR A 132 -12.82 4.73 0.76
C THR A 132 -13.55 6.05 0.97
N ILE A 133 -13.60 6.88 -0.08
CA ILE A 133 -14.41 8.09 -0.14
C ILE A 133 -15.66 7.75 -0.95
N ALA A 134 -16.84 7.87 -0.34
CA ALA A 134 -18.11 7.61 -0.99
C ALA A 134 -19.11 8.72 -0.65
N ASN A 135 -19.65 9.38 -1.66
CA ASN A 135 -20.58 10.50 -1.50
C ASN A 135 -20.10 11.52 -0.45
N ARG A 136 -18.82 11.93 -0.53
CA ARG A 136 -18.16 12.87 0.40
C ARG A 136 -18.11 12.40 1.87
N HIS A 137 -18.14 11.09 2.09
CA HIS A 137 -17.89 10.49 3.40
C HIS A 137 -16.66 9.60 3.33
N LEU A 138 -15.82 9.65 4.36
CA LEU A 138 -14.77 8.66 4.55
C LEU A 138 -15.37 7.46 5.30
N TYR A 139 -15.36 6.30 4.64
CA TYR A 139 -15.90 5.07 5.17
C TYR A 139 -14.87 4.36 6.08
N GLU A 140 -15.32 3.94 7.26
CA GLU A 140 -14.52 3.29 8.31
C GLU A 140 -13.22 4.03 8.69
N LEU A 141 -13.18 5.36 8.57
CA LEU A 141 -11.96 6.15 8.78
C LEU A 141 -11.30 5.87 10.13
N ASP A 142 -12.09 5.86 11.20
CA ASP A 142 -11.59 5.66 12.56
C ASP A 142 -10.96 4.26 12.71
N GLN A 143 -11.55 3.23 12.11
CA GLN A 143 -11.03 1.87 12.10
C GLN A 143 -9.72 1.78 11.30
N HIS A 144 -9.64 2.46 10.15
CA HIS A 144 -8.41 2.55 9.37
C HIS A 144 -7.29 3.32 10.10
N VAL A 145 -7.62 4.40 10.81
CA VAL A 145 -6.68 5.15 11.64
C VAL A 145 -6.15 4.29 12.80
N ASP A 146 -7.02 3.54 13.48
CA ASP A 146 -6.59 2.63 14.55
C ASP A 146 -5.63 1.56 14.02
N ARG A 147 -5.88 1.05 12.81
CA ARG A 147 -5.03 0.04 12.18
C ARG A 147 -3.67 0.58 11.73
N ILE A 148 -3.59 1.79 11.19
CA ILE A 148 -2.27 2.36 10.84
C ILE A 148 -1.45 2.65 12.11
N VAL A 149 -2.08 3.08 13.20
CA VAL A 149 -1.41 3.32 14.48
C VAL A 149 -0.84 2.02 15.05
N LYS A 150 -1.62 0.93 15.01
CA LYS A 150 -1.14 -0.41 15.36
C LYS A 150 0.03 -0.83 14.47
N SER A 151 -0.08 -0.63 13.15
CA SER A 151 0.97 -0.98 12.19
C SER A 151 2.26 -0.21 12.45
N ALA A 152 2.17 1.11 12.69
CA ALA A 152 3.31 1.96 13.02
C ALA A 152 4.01 1.51 14.31
N THR A 153 3.21 1.15 15.33
CA THR A 153 3.73 0.60 16.59
C THR A 153 4.52 -0.70 16.36
N MET A 154 3.96 -1.63 15.58
CA MET A 154 4.64 -2.89 15.25
C MET A 154 5.91 -2.65 14.40
N ALA A 155 5.91 -1.63 13.54
CA ALA A 155 7.05 -1.21 12.74
C ALA A 155 8.09 -0.39 13.53
N LYS A 156 7.84 -0.12 14.82
CA LYS A 156 8.67 0.76 15.67
C LYS A 156 8.84 2.17 15.09
N ILE A 157 7.81 2.69 14.42
CA ILE A 157 7.77 4.07 13.91
C ILE A 157 7.04 4.92 14.94
N ILE A 158 7.69 5.98 15.40
CA ILE A 158 7.06 6.99 16.27
C ILE A 158 6.01 7.73 15.44
N LEU A 159 4.82 7.93 15.99
CA LEU A 159 3.78 8.68 15.28
C LEU A 159 4.17 10.16 15.15
N PRO A 160 4.09 10.75 13.94
CA PRO A 160 4.38 12.18 13.76
C PRO A 160 3.31 13.07 14.41
N PHE A 161 2.09 12.54 14.60
CA PHE A 161 0.96 13.23 15.19
C PHE A 161 0.18 12.29 16.10
N ASP A 162 -0.51 12.84 17.10
CA ASP A 162 -1.52 12.10 17.84
C ASP A 162 -2.68 11.65 16.92
N ARG A 163 -3.47 10.68 17.38
CA ARG A 163 -4.57 10.07 16.62
C ARG A 163 -5.57 11.11 16.09
N GLU A 164 -5.95 12.09 16.90
CA GLU A 164 -6.96 13.08 16.54
C GLU A 164 -6.42 14.10 15.54
N THR A 165 -5.16 14.51 15.70
CA THR A 165 -4.47 15.36 14.73
C THR A 165 -4.29 14.64 13.39
N LEU A 166 -3.87 13.37 13.39
CA LEU A 166 -3.79 12.54 12.18
C LEU A 166 -5.15 12.49 11.47
N ARG A 167 -6.20 12.11 12.20
CA ARG A 167 -7.57 12.05 11.67
C ARG A 167 -8.02 13.39 11.07
N ARG A 168 -7.75 14.51 11.74
CA ARG A 168 -8.10 15.85 11.25
C ARG A 168 -7.37 16.18 9.94
N ILE A 169 -6.07 15.92 9.85
CA ILE A 169 -5.26 16.15 8.64
C ILE A 169 -5.84 15.36 7.46
N LEU A 170 -6.17 14.09 7.69
CA LEU A 170 -6.77 13.22 6.68
C LEU A 170 -8.10 13.78 6.14
N ILE A 171 -9.00 14.20 7.03
CA ILE A 171 -10.30 14.81 6.65
C ILE A 171 -10.08 16.13 5.88
N GLN A 172 -9.16 16.99 6.33
CA GLN A 172 -8.86 18.26 5.66
C GLN A 172 -8.28 18.03 4.25
N THR A 173 -7.42 17.03 4.09
CA THR A 173 -6.85 16.66 2.78
C THR A 173 -7.95 16.26 1.81
N VAL A 174 -8.93 15.47 2.25
CA VAL A 174 -10.09 15.09 1.42
C VAL A 174 -11.00 16.29 1.16
N SER A 175 -11.24 17.15 2.14
CA SER A 175 -12.04 18.37 1.98
C SER A 175 -11.47 19.29 0.89
N VAL A 176 -10.17 19.60 0.94
CA VAL A 176 -9.47 20.43 -0.07
C VAL A 176 -9.58 19.83 -1.48
N SER A 177 -9.50 18.50 -1.60
CA SER A 177 -9.59 17.81 -2.89
C SER A 177 -10.97 17.90 -3.56
N LYS A 178 -12.03 18.21 -2.79
CA LYS A 178 -13.44 18.19 -3.22
C LYS A 178 -13.90 16.84 -3.80
N CYS A 179 -13.17 15.76 -3.52
CA CYS A 179 -13.47 14.42 -4.00
C CYS A 179 -14.85 13.96 -3.53
N ILE A 180 -15.67 13.47 -4.46
CA ILE A 180 -16.99 12.90 -4.15
C ILE A 180 -16.88 11.39 -3.94
N ASN A 181 -16.22 10.70 -4.87
CA ASN A 181 -15.98 9.27 -4.87
C ASN A 181 -14.51 9.00 -5.21
N GLY A 182 -13.88 8.11 -4.46
CA GLY A 182 -12.46 7.85 -4.59
C GLY A 182 -11.88 7.11 -3.40
N SER A 183 -10.59 7.31 -3.18
CA SER A 183 -9.90 6.80 -2.00
C SER A 183 -8.93 7.82 -1.42
N LEU A 184 -8.81 7.77 -0.10
CA LEU A 184 -7.76 8.42 0.65
C LEU A 184 -6.73 7.37 1.03
N ARG A 185 -5.52 7.46 0.48
CA ARG A 185 -4.39 6.61 0.84
C ARG A 185 -3.35 7.42 1.59
N TYR A 186 -2.78 6.87 2.65
CA TYR A 186 -1.86 7.61 3.50
C TYR A 186 -0.80 6.70 4.12
N TRP A 187 0.35 7.29 4.39
CA TRP A 187 1.57 6.61 4.83
C TRP A 187 2.16 7.29 6.05
N ILE A 188 2.73 6.48 6.94
CA ILE A 188 3.61 6.93 8.01
C ILE A 188 4.98 6.31 7.78
N SER A 189 6.01 7.14 7.67
CA SER A 189 7.39 6.73 7.47
C SER A 189 8.25 6.99 8.71
N ALA A 190 9.33 6.21 8.87
CA ALA A 190 10.43 6.57 9.77
C ALA A 190 11.07 7.94 9.43
N GLY A 191 10.97 8.36 8.17
CA GLY A 191 11.26 9.71 7.69
C GLY A 191 12.62 9.88 7.00
N PRO A 192 12.93 11.11 6.54
CA PRO A 192 14.19 11.45 5.90
C PRO A 192 15.39 11.34 6.83
N GLY A 193 16.51 10.81 6.34
CA GLY A 193 17.72 10.60 7.12
C GLY A 193 18.93 10.20 6.28
N ASP A 194 19.90 9.57 6.91
CA ASP A 194 20.97 8.91 6.17
C ASP A 194 20.50 7.62 5.47
N PHE A 195 21.33 7.10 4.57
CA PHE A 195 21.05 5.86 3.85
C PHE A 195 21.48 4.59 4.63
N GLN A 196 21.61 4.63 5.96
CA GLN A 196 21.95 3.43 6.73
C GLN A 196 20.72 2.53 6.93
N LEU A 197 20.89 1.41 7.63
CA LEU A 197 19.80 0.51 7.98
C LEU A 197 19.03 0.99 9.22
N SER A 198 19.75 1.61 10.16
CA SER A 198 19.15 2.10 11.41
C SER A 198 18.36 3.38 11.16
N PRO A 199 17.12 3.50 11.68
CA PRO A 199 16.35 4.74 11.60
C PRO A 199 16.87 5.81 12.57
N SER A 200 17.94 5.56 13.33
CA SER A 200 18.54 6.54 14.24
C SER A 200 19.10 7.77 13.53
N GLY A 201 19.40 7.66 12.24
CA GLY A 201 19.79 8.78 11.38
C GLY A 201 18.60 9.54 10.78
N CYS A 202 17.37 9.07 10.97
CA CYS A 202 16.16 9.79 10.54
C CYS A 202 15.92 10.99 11.46
N HIS A 203 15.61 12.14 10.86
CA HIS A 203 15.40 13.39 11.61
C HIS A 203 14.07 13.36 12.39
N GLN A 204 13.00 12.96 11.71
CA GLN A 204 11.64 12.87 12.27
C GLN A 204 10.76 11.98 11.39
N PRO A 205 9.78 11.26 11.97
CA PRO A 205 8.81 10.50 11.19
C PRO A 205 7.97 11.42 10.30
N ALA A 206 7.51 10.89 9.16
CA ALA A 206 6.74 11.64 8.18
C ALA A 206 5.34 11.07 7.97
N LEU A 207 4.37 11.95 7.70
CA LEU A 207 3.02 11.61 7.26
C LEU A 207 2.81 12.13 5.83
N TYR A 208 2.33 11.24 4.98
CA TYR A 208 1.90 11.56 3.63
C TYR A 208 0.46 11.09 3.44
N ALA A 209 -0.37 11.86 2.75
CA ALA A 209 -1.72 11.43 2.38
C ALA A 209 -2.05 11.91 0.99
N ILE A 210 -2.64 11.06 0.15
CA ILE A 210 -3.04 11.38 -1.22
C ILE A 210 -4.51 11.02 -1.43
N VAL A 211 -5.22 11.89 -2.12
CA VAL A 211 -6.60 11.67 -2.54
C VAL A 211 -6.61 11.29 -4.02
N ILE A 212 -7.18 10.13 -4.29
CA ILE A 212 -7.28 9.55 -5.62
C ILE A 212 -8.75 9.57 -6.02
N GLU A 213 -9.08 10.20 -7.15
CA GLU A 213 -10.43 10.10 -7.71
C GLU A 213 -10.63 8.70 -8.27
N ASP A 214 -11.78 8.10 -7.93
CA ASP A 214 -12.22 6.86 -8.56
C ASP A 214 -13.71 7.00 -8.90
N LYS A 215 -13.99 7.03 -10.20
CA LYS A 215 -15.34 7.10 -10.76
C LYS A 215 -15.86 5.72 -11.17
N SER A 216 -15.05 4.67 -11.01
CA SER A 216 -15.48 3.33 -11.39
C SER A 216 -16.66 2.90 -10.53
N LEU A 217 -17.66 2.33 -11.20
CA LEU A 217 -18.74 1.63 -10.51
C LEU A 217 -18.17 0.32 -9.99
N PHE A 218 -18.55 -0.06 -8.77
CA PHE A 218 -18.20 -1.36 -8.22
C PHE A 218 -18.68 -2.46 -9.18
N ASP A 219 -17.73 -3.20 -9.74
CA ASP A 219 -18.00 -4.29 -10.64
C ASP A 219 -18.41 -5.52 -9.79
N SER A 220 -19.50 -6.17 -10.16
CA SER A 220 -20.00 -7.38 -9.50
C SER A 220 -19.74 -8.68 -10.28
N LYS A 221 -19.08 -8.60 -11.45
CA LYS A 221 -18.70 -9.73 -12.28
C LYS A 221 -17.80 -10.76 -11.57
N GLY A 222 -18.09 -12.03 -11.80
CA GLY A 222 -17.28 -13.15 -11.32
C GLY A 222 -15.86 -13.11 -11.87
N ILE A 223 -14.89 -13.38 -10.99
CA ILE A 223 -13.47 -13.45 -11.33
C ILE A 223 -12.89 -14.85 -11.15
N LYS A 224 -11.73 -15.06 -11.78
CA LYS A 224 -10.89 -16.23 -11.56
C LYS A 224 -9.77 -15.89 -10.60
N VAL A 225 -9.39 -16.82 -9.76
CA VAL A 225 -8.20 -16.73 -8.90
C VAL A 225 -7.32 -17.96 -9.08
N VAL A 226 -6.06 -17.85 -8.69
CA VAL A 226 -5.09 -18.96 -8.71
C VAL A 226 -4.40 -19.10 -7.37
N THR A 227 -3.88 -20.26 -7.06
CA THR A 227 -2.98 -20.46 -5.91
C THR A 227 -1.62 -19.85 -6.23
N SER A 228 -1.10 -19.00 -5.34
CA SER A 228 0.20 -18.37 -5.57
C SER A 228 1.34 -19.33 -5.29
N SER A 229 2.36 -19.34 -6.16
CA SER A 229 3.65 -19.97 -5.88
C SER A 229 4.63 -19.05 -5.16
N ILE A 230 4.35 -17.74 -5.14
CA ILE A 230 5.13 -16.75 -4.40
C ILE A 230 4.83 -16.91 -2.90
N PRO A 231 5.85 -16.99 -2.03
CA PRO A 231 5.62 -17.15 -0.60
C PRO A 231 4.94 -15.92 0.01
N MET A 232 4.01 -16.17 0.95
CA MET A 232 3.41 -15.12 1.76
C MET A 232 4.46 -14.50 2.70
N LYS A 233 4.21 -13.29 3.16
CA LYS A 233 5.00 -12.67 4.24
C LYS A 233 4.83 -13.48 5.54
N PRO A 234 5.90 -13.60 6.36
CA PRO A 234 5.75 -14.15 7.70
C PRO A 234 4.69 -13.37 8.52
N PRO A 235 3.98 -14.01 9.47
CA PRO A 235 2.85 -13.41 10.19
C PRO A 235 3.13 -12.02 10.79
N GLN A 236 4.34 -11.78 11.30
CA GLN A 236 4.76 -10.49 11.84
C GLN A 236 4.66 -9.34 10.83
N PHE A 237 4.95 -9.62 9.56
CA PHE A 237 4.90 -8.65 8.46
C PHE A 237 3.55 -8.68 7.72
N ALA A 238 2.87 -9.83 7.69
CA ALA A 238 1.56 -9.98 7.05
C ALA A 238 0.44 -9.25 7.82
N THR A 239 0.44 -9.35 9.15
CA THR A 239 -0.54 -8.70 10.03
C THR A 239 -0.34 -7.17 10.14
N MET A 240 0.78 -6.66 9.61
CA MET A 240 1.14 -5.25 9.56
C MET A 240 0.92 -4.69 8.15
N LYS A 241 0.16 -3.59 8.01
CA LYS A 241 -0.01 -2.94 6.71
C LYS A 241 1.20 -2.05 6.37
N SER A 242 2.30 -2.69 5.98
CA SER A 242 3.58 -2.04 5.65
C SER A 242 3.74 -1.79 4.15
N VAL A 243 4.71 -0.94 3.75
CA VAL A 243 5.03 -0.71 2.32
C VAL A 243 5.86 -1.82 1.66
N ASN A 244 6.19 -2.90 2.39
CA ASN A 244 6.97 -4.03 1.88
C ASN A 244 6.08 -4.91 0.97
N TYR A 245 5.78 -4.43 -0.23
CA TYR A 245 4.76 -4.98 -1.12
C TYR A 245 5.31 -5.80 -2.30
N LEU A 246 6.62 -6.08 -2.35
CA LEU A 246 7.20 -6.89 -3.42
C LEU A 246 6.54 -8.28 -3.53
N PRO A 247 6.30 -9.04 -2.45
CA PRO A 247 5.55 -10.30 -2.56
C PRO A 247 4.15 -10.10 -3.15
N ASN A 248 3.42 -9.06 -2.73
CA ASN A 248 2.09 -8.73 -3.25
C ASN A 248 2.11 -8.43 -4.75
N ALA A 249 3.12 -7.68 -5.21
CA ALA A 249 3.30 -7.36 -6.62
C ALA A 249 3.60 -8.62 -7.44
N LEU A 250 4.52 -9.47 -6.98
CA LEU A 250 4.87 -10.71 -7.67
C LEU A 250 3.68 -11.68 -7.75
N SER A 251 2.91 -11.84 -6.68
CA SER A 251 1.69 -12.67 -6.70
C SER A 251 0.61 -12.10 -7.62
N LYS A 252 0.51 -10.77 -7.74
CA LYS A 252 -0.42 -10.15 -8.69
C LYS A 252 0.01 -10.41 -10.13
N MET A 253 1.30 -10.27 -10.44
CA MET A 253 1.85 -10.58 -11.76
C MET A 253 1.64 -12.05 -12.12
N GLU A 254 1.91 -12.98 -11.19
CA GLU A 254 1.66 -14.41 -11.39
C GLU A 254 0.20 -14.71 -11.76
N ALA A 255 -0.75 -14.03 -11.11
CA ALA A 255 -2.17 -14.20 -11.44
C ALA A 255 -2.48 -13.70 -12.85
N GLU A 256 -1.94 -12.54 -13.23
CA GLU A 256 -2.16 -11.95 -14.56
C GLU A 256 -1.58 -12.81 -15.68
N GLU A 257 -0.39 -13.37 -15.47
CA GLU A 257 0.24 -14.33 -16.39
C GLU A 257 -0.62 -15.58 -16.60
N LYS A 258 -1.34 -16.01 -15.57
CA LYS A 258 -2.29 -17.14 -15.60
C LYS A 258 -3.71 -16.73 -16.04
N GLY A 259 -3.92 -15.47 -16.46
CA GLY A 259 -5.24 -14.97 -16.88
C GLY A 259 -6.27 -14.87 -15.75
N ALA A 260 -5.81 -14.79 -14.50
CA ALA A 260 -6.61 -14.66 -13.30
C ALA A 260 -6.58 -13.22 -12.75
N TYR A 261 -7.57 -12.88 -11.93
CA TYR A 261 -7.68 -11.55 -11.33
C TYR A 261 -6.70 -11.36 -10.17
N ALA A 262 -6.56 -12.38 -9.32
CA ALA A 262 -5.68 -12.37 -8.16
C ALA A 262 -5.15 -13.78 -7.87
N ALA A 263 -4.01 -13.84 -7.19
CA ALA A 263 -3.51 -15.07 -6.59
C ALA A 263 -3.92 -15.14 -5.11
N ILE A 264 -4.09 -16.35 -4.58
CA ILE A 264 -4.43 -16.65 -3.19
C ILE A 264 -3.22 -17.30 -2.55
N TRP A 265 -2.74 -16.72 -1.45
CA TRP A 265 -1.70 -17.33 -0.65
C TRP A 265 -2.25 -18.43 0.25
N LEU A 266 -1.36 -19.38 0.53
CA LEU A 266 -1.49 -20.33 1.61
C LEU A 266 -0.50 -19.95 2.71
N ASP A 267 -0.84 -20.28 3.95
CA ASP A 267 0.09 -20.14 5.06
C ASP A 267 1.09 -21.31 5.11
N ASP A 268 2.06 -21.25 6.03
CA ASP A 268 3.10 -22.28 6.18
C ASP A 268 2.55 -23.67 6.55
N ASP A 269 1.30 -23.75 7.03
CA ASP A 269 0.61 -25.00 7.37
C ASP A 269 -0.26 -25.52 6.19
N GLY A 270 -0.27 -24.81 5.06
CA GLY A 270 -1.05 -25.15 3.86
C GLY A 270 -2.52 -24.73 3.91
N PHE A 271 -2.93 -23.94 4.90
CA PHE A 271 -4.28 -23.38 4.97
C PHE A 271 -4.42 -22.12 4.11
N VAL A 272 -5.65 -21.83 3.68
CA VAL A 272 -5.96 -20.62 2.92
C VAL A 272 -5.69 -19.37 3.76
N ALA A 273 -4.92 -18.43 3.21
CA ALA A 273 -4.58 -17.17 3.86
C ALA A 273 -5.36 -15.99 3.24
N GLU A 274 -4.73 -15.18 2.39
CA GLU A 274 -5.34 -14.01 1.75
C GLU A 274 -4.80 -13.79 0.32
N GLY A 275 -5.38 -12.86 -0.42
CA GLY A 275 -4.82 -12.39 -1.69
C GLY A 275 -3.86 -11.20 -1.50
N PRO A 276 -3.21 -10.71 -2.57
CA PRO A 276 -2.17 -9.67 -2.50
C PRO A 276 -2.67 -8.32 -1.97
N SER A 277 -3.96 -8.07 -1.90
CA SER A 277 -4.49 -6.84 -1.31
C SER A 277 -5.81 -7.03 -0.57
N MET A 278 -6.33 -8.26 -0.51
CA MET A 278 -7.72 -8.56 -0.17
C MET A 278 -7.77 -9.81 0.72
N ASN A 279 -8.66 -9.84 1.70
CA ASN A 279 -9.01 -11.07 2.40
C ASN A 279 -9.89 -11.96 1.50
N VAL A 280 -10.07 -13.22 1.90
CA VAL A 280 -10.97 -14.17 1.24
C VAL A 280 -12.06 -14.61 2.19
N ALA A 281 -13.24 -14.93 1.67
CA ALA A 281 -14.30 -15.58 2.43
C ALA A 281 -15.07 -16.55 1.54
N PHE A 282 -15.78 -17.49 2.19
CA PHE A 282 -16.42 -18.62 1.54
C PHE A 282 -17.78 -18.85 2.15
N ILE A 283 -18.71 -19.40 1.37
CA ILE A 283 -19.98 -19.92 1.84
C ILE A 283 -19.95 -21.44 1.66
N THR A 284 -20.02 -22.18 2.76
CA THR A 284 -20.00 -23.65 2.73
C THR A 284 -21.33 -24.22 2.24
N LYS A 285 -21.35 -25.51 1.92
CA LYS A 285 -22.58 -26.24 1.54
C LYS A 285 -23.62 -26.25 2.66
N GLU A 286 -23.18 -26.18 3.90
CA GLU A 286 -24.01 -26.07 5.09
C GLU A 286 -24.54 -24.65 5.33
N LYS A 287 -24.29 -23.71 4.40
CA LYS A 287 -24.65 -22.29 4.51
C LYS A 287 -24.00 -21.60 5.71
N GLU A 288 -22.77 -21.94 6.03
CA GLU A 288 -21.92 -21.20 6.96
C GLU A 288 -21.00 -20.26 6.18
N MET A 289 -20.82 -19.02 6.66
CA MET A 289 -19.76 -18.14 6.14
C MET A 289 -18.44 -18.46 6.87
N LEU A 290 -17.38 -18.71 6.12
CA LEU A 290 -16.05 -18.99 6.64
C LEU A 290 -15.05 -17.95 6.14
N MET A 291 -14.24 -17.41 7.04
CA MET A 291 -13.08 -16.55 6.73
C MET A 291 -11.83 -17.05 7.45
N PRO A 292 -10.64 -17.04 6.82
CA PRO A 292 -9.38 -17.35 7.50
C PRO A 292 -9.11 -16.46 8.73
N LYS A 293 -8.36 -17.00 9.69
CA LYS A 293 -7.97 -16.27 10.91
C LYS A 293 -7.05 -15.09 10.60
N PHE A 294 -7.18 -14.03 11.39
CA PHE A 294 -6.38 -12.79 11.27
C PHE A 294 -5.03 -12.83 11.99
N ASP A 295 -4.57 -13.99 12.45
CA ASP A 295 -3.29 -14.17 13.13
C ASP A 295 -2.10 -14.25 12.16
N LYS A 296 -2.35 -14.67 10.91
CA LYS A 296 -1.33 -14.76 9.85
C LYS A 296 -1.57 -13.84 8.63
N ILE A 297 -2.68 -13.11 8.61
CA ILE A 297 -3.08 -12.24 7.49
C ILE A 297 -3.46 -10.84 7.98
N LEU A 298 -3.64 -9.90 7.07
CA LEU A 298 -4.06 -8.56 7.45
C LEU A 298 -5.47 -8.58 8.07
N THR A 299 -5.61 -7.94 9.23
CA THR A 299 -6.94 -7.66 9.80
C THR A 299 -7.66 -6.59 8.97
N GLY A 300 -8.34 -7.00 7.90
CA GLY A 300 -9.07 -6.13 6.97
C GLY A 300 -10.23 -5.39 7.63
N CYS A 301 -10.29 -4.05 7.54
CA CYS A 301 -11.45 -3.28 8.01
C CYS A 301 -12.73 -3.73 7.28
N THR A 302 -12.69 -3.76 5.95
CA THR A 302 -13.80 -4.25 5.11
C THR A 302 -14.19 -5.69 5.46
N ALA A 303 -13.21 -6.57 5.72
CA ALA A 303 -13.47 -7.96 6.10
C ALA A 303 -14.22 -8.04 7.45
N LYS A 304 -13.77 -7.31 8.46
CA LYS A 304 -14.48 -7.19 9.75
C LYS A 304 -15.88 -6.61 9.59
N ARG A 305 -16.05 -5.64 8.70
CA ARG A 305 -17.35 -5.03 8.44
C ARG A 305 -18.30 -5.99 7.74
N VAL A 306 -17.82 -6.76 6.76
CA VAL A 306 -18.60 -7.80 6.09
C VAL A 306 -19.01 -8.90 7.07
N LEU A 307 -18.12 -9.33 8.00
CA LEU A 307 -18.50 -10.27 9.07
C LEU A 307 -19.64 -9.70 9.93
N THR A 308 -19.59 -8.42 10.29
CA THR A 308 -20.66 -7.75 11.05
C THR A 308 -21.97 -7.70 10.26
N LEU A 309 -21.91 -7.39 8.96
CA LEU A 309 -23.09 -7.33 8.08
C LEU A 309 -23.69 -8.72 7.84
N ALA A 310 -22.86 -9.76 7.77
CA ALA A 310 -23.28 -11.14 7.61
C ALA A 310 -24.13 -11.66 8.79
N GLU A 311 -24.00 -11.07 9.99
CA GLU A 311 -24.88 -11.41 11.13
C GLU A 311 -26.36 -11.14 10.81
N GLY A 312 -26.65 -10.16 9.93
CA GLY A 312 -27.99 -9.94 9.41
C GLY A 312 -28.54 -11.15 8.65
N LEU A 313 -27.71 -11.79 7.82
CA LEU A 313 -28.09 -12.99 7.07
C LEU A 313 -28.30 -14.20 7.98
N VAL A 314 -27.55 -14.28 9.09
CA VAL A 314 -27.80 -15.31 10.11
C VAL A 314 -29.16 -15.09 10.77
N ARG A 315 -29.49 -13.85 11.15
CA ARG A 315 -30.82 -13.52 11.73
C ARG A 315 -31.98 -13.77 10.77
N GLU A 316 -31.77 -13.57 9.47
CA GLU A 316 -32.76 -13.85 8.42
C GLU A 316 -32.86 -15.36 8.08
N GLY A 317 -32.02 -16.21 8.67
CA GLY A 317 -31.97 -17.65 8.37
C GLY A 317 -31.38 -17.99 7.00
N LYS A 318 -30.74 -17.03 6.33
CA LYS A 318 -30.03 -17.23 5.05
C LYS A 318 -28.65 -17.87 5.24
N LEU A 319 -28.02 -17.62 6.40
CA LEU A 319 -26.82 -18.30 6.86
C LEU A 319 -27.11 -19.04 8.18
N ARG A 320 -26.45 -20.17 8.40
CA ARG A 320 -26.52 -20.92 9.67
C ARG A 320 -25.57 -20.36 10.72
N GLY A 321 -24.48 -19.72 10.30
CA GLY A 321 -23.44 -19.22 11.18
C GLY A 321 -22.32 -18.51 10.44
N ILE A 322 -21.40 -17.96 11.22
CA ILE A 322 -20.18 -17.31 10.75
C ILE A 322 -19.02 -17.90 11.55
N ARG A 323 -17.97 -18.33 10.86
CA ARG A 323 -16.78 -18.92 11.44
C ARG A 323 -15.52 -18.21 10.94
N VAL A 324 -14.67 -17.82 11.88
CA VAL A 324 -13.32 -17.32 11.60
C VAL A 324 -12.34 -18.39 12.03
N ASP A 325 -11.92 -19.23 11.09
CA ASP A 325 -11.09 -20.39 11.39
C ASP A 325 -10.19 -20.78 10.21
N ASN A 326 -9.31 -21.75 10.42
CA ASN A 326 -8.52 -22.34 9.35
C ASN A 326 -9.44 -23.05 8.35
N MET A 327 -9.00 -23.05 7.10
CA MET A 327 -9.70 -23.66 5.98
C MET A 327 -8.68 -24.27 5.05
N SER A 328 -8.89 -25.54 4.68
CA SER A 328 -8.04 -26.19 3.71
C SER A 328 -8.38 -25.70 2.30
N VAL A 329 -7.43 -25.86 1.37
CA VAL A 329 -7.67 -25.56 -0.04
C VAL A 329 -8.82 -26.40 -0.60
N ASP A 330 -8.90 -27.68 -0.23
CA ASP A 330 -9.96 -28.58 -0.68
C ASP A 330 -11.35 -28.16 -0.18
N GLU A 331 -11.46 -27.72 1.08
CA GLU A 331 -12.70 -27.17 1.64
C GLU A 331 -13.09 -25.88 0.90
N GLY A 332 -12.15 -24.96 0.71
CA GLY A 332 -12.39 -23.70 0.00
C GLY A 332 -12.80 -23.89 -1.46
N LYS A 333 -12.14 -24.81 -2.19
CA LYS A 333 -12.50 -25.16 -3.57
C LYS A 333 -13.83 -25.90 -3.69
N SER A 334 -14.28 -26.55 -2.62
CA SER A 334 -15.56 -27.26 -2.55
C SER A 334 -16.72 -26.40 -2.04
N ALA A 335 -16.49 -25.12 -1.73
CA ALA A 335 -17.49 -24.18 -1.25
C ALA A 335 -18.59 -23.89 -2.30
N ASP A 336 -19.77 -23.49 -1.82
CA ASP A 336 -20.88 -23.03 -2.68
C ASP A 336 -20.56 -21.65 -3.29
N GLU A 337 -19.88 -20.78 -2.54
CA GLU A 337 -19.46 -19.46 -3.00
C GLU A 337 -18.07 -19.10 -2.43
N MET A 338 -17.30 -18.31 -3.18
CA MET A 338 -16.03 -17.72 -2.73
C MET A 338 -16.03 -16.24 -3.11
N MET A 339 -15.39 -15.40 -2.30
CA MET A 339 -15.30 -13.96 -2.56
C MET A 339 -13.98 -13.35 -2.07
N LEU A 340 -13.53 -12.29 -2.76
CA LEU A 340 -12.48 -11.41 -2.28
C LEU A 340 -13.08 -10.21 -1.55
N ILE A 341 -12.44 -9.78 -0.46
CA ILE A 341 -12.93 -8.69 0.39
C ILE A 341 -11.85 -7.65 0.69
N GLY A 342 -12.15 -6.36 0.48
CA GLY A 342 -11.26 -5.26 0.87
C GLY A 342 -11.64 -3.92 0.22
N SER A 343 -11.09 -2.82 0.71
CA SER A 343 -11.55 -1.45 0.36
C SER A 343 -11.55 -1.12 -1.13
N GLY A 344 -10.69 -1.77 -1.94
CA GLY A 344 -10.60 -1.55 -3.39
C GLY A 344 -11.54 -2.39 -4.25
N VAL A 345 -12.10 -3.49 -3.74
CA VAL A 345 -13.07 -4.34 -4.49
C VAL A 345 -14.40 -4.52 -3.77
N LEU A 346 -14.48 -4.06 -2.51
CA LEU A 346 -15.52 -4.34 -1.54
C LEU A 346 -15.74 -5.84 -1.33
N VAL A 347 -16.70 -6.44 -2.04
CA VAL A 347 -17.02 -7.87 -2.03
C VAL A 347 -17.10 -8.31 -3.49
N ARG A 348 -16.18 -9.16 -3.93
CA ARG A 348 -16.03 -9.57 -5.33
C ARG A 348 -16.20 -11.07 -5.49
N PRO A 349 -17.19 -11.57 -6.25
CA PRO A 349 -17.40 -13.01 -6.43
C PRO A 349 -16.24 -13.69 -7.16
N VAL A 350 -15.84 -14.86 -6.67
CA VAL A 350 -14.88 -15.76 -7.31
C VAL A 350 -15.64 -16.97 -7.84
N ILE A 351 -15.55 -17.20 -9.15
CA ILE A 351 -16.27 -18.28 -9.86
C ILE A 351 -15.37 -19.46 -10.21
N GLN A 352 -14.05 -19.28 -10.14
CA GLN A 352 -13.07 -20.32 -10.44
C GLN A 352 -11.80 -20.10 -9.62
N TRP A 353 -11.28 -21.15 -9.01
CA TRP A 353 -9.99 -21.18 -8.33
C TRP A 353 -9.12 -22.28 -8.94
N ASP A 354 -8.00 -21.88 -9.56
CA ASP A 354 -7.15 -22.74 -10.40
C ASP A 354 -8.02 -23.33 -11.53
N GLU A 355 -8.01 -24.65 -11.72
CA GLU A 355 -8.83 -25.34 -12.70
C GLU A 355 -10.25 -25.66 -12.19
N GLN A 356 -10.55 -25.42 -10.90
CA GLN A 356 -11.80 -25.81 -10.28
C GLN A 356 -12.83 -24.67 -10.30
N VAL A 357 -14.03 -24.98 -10.78
CA VAL A 357 -15.19 -24.09 -10.71
C VAL A 357 -15.71 -24.06 -9.27
N ILE A 358 -15.98 -22.86 -8.76
CA ILE A 358 -16.62 -22.67 -7.45
C ILE A 358 -18.14 -22.69 -7.64
N GLY A 359 -18.84 -23.47 -6.81
CA GLY A 359 -20.30 -23.62 -6.90
C GLY A 359 -20.76 -24.06 -8.30
N ASP A 360 -21.62 -23.25 -8.93
CA ASP A 360 -22.12 -23.47 -10.29
C ASP A 360 -21.41 -22.59 -11.35
N GLY A 361 -20.31 -21.92 -10.97
CA GLY A 361 -19.54 -21.04 -11.84
C GLY A 361 -20.18 -19.67 -12.09
N LYS A 362 -21.19 -19.29 -11.30
CA LYS A 362 -21.84 -17.99 -11.36
C LYS A 362 -21.63 -17.19 -10.08
N GLU A 363 -21.93 -15.90 -10.14
CA GLU A 363 -21.88 -15.03 -8.98
C GLU A 363 -22.92 -15.46 -7.93
N GLY A 364 -22.43 -15.87 -6.76
CA GLY A 364 -23.26 -16.42 -5.71
C GLY A 364 -24.22 -15.40 -5.06
N PRO A 365 -25.46 -15.80 -4.71
CA PRO A 365 -26.47 -14.89 -4.17
C PRO A 365 -26.11 -14.30 -2.81
N ILE A 366 -25.41 -15.04 -1.94
CA ILE A 366 -24.98 -14.51 -0.63
C ILE A 366 -23.90 -13.45 -0.84
N THR A 367 -22.93 -13.71 -1.71
CA THR A 367 -21.85 -12.78 -2.08
C THR A 367 -22.43 -11.47 -2.63
N GLN A 368 -23.40 -11.55 -3.55
CA GLN A 368 -24.06 -10.35 -4.08
C GLN A 368 -24.87 -9.61 -3.01
N THR A 369 -25.51 -10.34 -2.10
CA THR A 369 -26.22 -9.73 -0.97
C THR A 369 -25.26 -8.97 -0.05
N LEU A 370 -24.10 -9.54 0.26
CA LEU A 370 -23.06 -8.89 1.07
C LEU A 370 -22.46 -7.66 0.37
N LEU A 371 -22.26 -7.73 -0.96
CA LEU A 371 -21.87 -6.55 -1.75
C LEU A 371 -22.91 -5.43 -1.62
N ASN A 372 -24.19 -5.75 -1.79
CA ASN A 372 -25.26 -4.76 -1.63
C ASN A 372 -25.33 -4.19 -0.21
N PHE A 373 -25.13 -5.02 0.82
CA PHE A 373 -25.11 -4.57 2.20
C PHE A 373 -23.98 -3.57 2.47
N ILE A 374 -22.77 -3.82 1.98
CA ILE A 374 -21.67 -2.88 2.20
C ILE A 374 -21.83 -1.59 1.38
N LEU A 375 -22.40 -1.66 0.17
CA LEU A 375 -22.73 -0.48 -0.62
C LEU A 375 -23.78 0.40 0.07
N GLU A 376 -24.84 -0.21 0.59
CA GLU A 376 -25.86 0.52 1.36
C GLU A 376 -25.30 1.04 2.68
N ASP A 377 -24.38 0.31 3.33
CA ASP A 377 -23.72 0.76 4.54
C ASP A 377 -22.79 1.96 4.29
N MET A 378 -22.10 2.02 3.16
CA MET A 378 -21.31 3.19 2.74
C MET A 378 -22.19 4.41 2.43
N LYS A 379 -23.41 4.17 1.95
CA LYS A 379 -24.37 5.22 1.55
C LYS A 379 -25.22 5.74 2.70
N SER A 380 -25.62 4.87 3.62
CA SER A 380 -26.67 5.13 4.63
C SER A 380 -26.34 4.59 6.02
N GLY A 381 -25.17 3.96 6.20
CA GLY A 381 -24.72 3.44 7.48
C GLY A 381 -24.58 4.53 8.56
N PRO A 382 -24.44 4.10 9.83
CA PRO A 382 -24.34 5.01 10.97
C PRO A 382 -23.06 5.86 10.93
N SER A 383 -23.05 6.95 11.72
CA SER A 383 -21.88 7.85 11.84
C SER A 383 -20.61 7.15 12.35
N SER A 384 -20.74 6.00 13.02
CA SER A 384 -19.62 5.18 13.49
C SER A 384 -18.79 4.54 12.36
N VAL A 385 -19.34 4.48 11.13
CA VAL A 385 -18.64 3.95 9.94
C VAL A 385 -18.58 4.97 8.81
N ARG A 386 -19.17 6.16 8.97
CA ARG A 386 -19.19 7.21 7.96
C ARG A 386 -18.83 8.55 8.57
N VAL A 387 -17.62 9.01 8.27
CA VAL A 387 -17.16 10.32 8.68
C VAL A 387 -17.44 11.34 7.58
N PRO A 388 -18.28 12.36 7.82
CA PRO A 388 -18.58 13.37 6.82
C PRO A 388 -17.34 14.23 6.53
N VAL A 389 -17.12 14.55 5.26
CA VAL A 389 -16.07 15.47 4.82
C VAL A 389 -16.67 16.87 4.62
N PRO A 390 -16.21 17.89 5.35
CA PRO A 390 -16.68 19.27 5.19
C PRO A 390 -16.50 19.81 3.76
N CYS A 391 -17.38 20.72 3.37
CA CYS A 391 -17.34 21.41 2.07
C CYS A 391 -16.25 22.47 1.97
#